data_AF-A0A4X2LF98-F1
#
_entry.id   AF-A0A4X2LF98-F1
#
_cell.length_a   1.000
_cell.length_b   1.000
_cell.length_c   1.000
_cell.angle_alpha   90.00
_cell.angle_beta   90.00
_cell.angle_gamma   90.00
#
_symmetry.space_group_name_H-M   'P 1'
#
loop_
_entity.id
_entity.type
_entity.pdbx_description
1 polymer ?
#
loop_
_entity_poly.entity_id
_entity_poly.type
_entity_poly.pdbx_seq_one_letter_code
_entity_poly.pdbx_strand_id
1 'polypeptide(L)'
;VQEKHPAMVQLPGGPAADSMGLQSPCVPGFELVVVWTVHIDEGGKVVPELDLLTKIPEQALTLDQREVVARAPHCFRTLLLLLGIEAAIDSLIQLCARKNEDHLS
;
A
#
# COMPACT_ATOMS: atom_id res chain seq x y z
N VAL A 1 -19.47 13.82 1.35
CA VAL A 1 -18.36 12.98 1.85
C VAL A 1 -17.10 13.54 1.25
N GLN A 2 -16.25 14.18 2.04
CA GLN A 2 -15.06 14.87 1.54
C GLN A 2 -13.95 13.83 1.43
N GLU A 3 -13.58 13.45 0.21
CA GLU A 3 -12.52 12.50 -0.06
C GLU A 3 -11.21 13.04 0.52
N LYS A 4 -10.68 12.37 1.54
CA LYS A 4 -9.57 12.91 2.31
C LYS A 4 -8.28 13.09 1.50
N HIS A 5 -8.02 12.33 0.43
CA HIS A 5 -6.77 12.43 -0.34
C HIS A 5 -6.90 11.98 -1.82
N PRO A 6 -7.59 12.73 -2.70
CA PRO A 6 -7.92 12.26 -4.05
C PRO A 6 -6.73 12.11 -5.01
N ALA A 7 -5.59 12.75 -4.75
CA ALA A 7 -4.40 12.63 -5.61
C ALA A 7 -3.51 11.43 -5.26
N MET A 8 -3.64 10.89 -4.05
CA MET A 8 -2.71 9.90 -3.48
C MET A 8 -3.26 8.48 -3.57
N VAL A 9 -4.59 8.35 -3.44
CA VAL A 9 -5.29 7.07 -3.54
C VAL A 9 -5.89 6.95 -4.92
N GLN A 10 -5.60 5.86 -5.61
CA GLN A 10 -6.14 5.53 -6.92
C GLN A 10 -6.87 4.19 -6.88
N LEU A 11 -8.07 4.14 -7.47
CA LEU A 11 -8.85 2.92 -7.62
C LEU A 11 -8.99 2.63 -9.13
N PRO A 12 -8.01 1.96 -9.75
CA PRO A 12 -7.97 1.79 -11.20
C PRO A 12 -9.17 1.03 -11.77
N GLY A 13 -9.85 0.19 -10.97
CA GLY A 13 -11.11 -0.48 -11.31
C GLY A 13 -12.37 0.16 -10.72
N GLY A 14 -12.26 1.32 -10.07
CA GLY A 14 -13.37 1.96 -9.35
C GLY A 14 -13.76 1.23 -8.05
N PRO A 15 -14.97 1.47 -7.51
CA PRO A 15 -15.40 0.92 -6.22
C PRO A 15 -15.48 -0.62 -6.15
N ALA A 16 -15.53 -1.28 -7.30
CA ALA A 16 -15.59 -2.74 -7.40
C ALA A 16 -14.22 -3.37 -7.70
N ALA A 17 -13.14 -2.58 -7.67
CA ALA A 17 -11.80 -3.08 -7.89
C ALA A 17 -11.38 -4.08 -6.81
N ASP A 18 -10.37 -4.88 -7.14
CA ASP A 18 -9.63 -5.78 -6.25
C ASP A 18 -8.28 -5.15 -5.82
N SER A 19 -8.08 -3.88 -6.12
CA SER A 19 -6.81 -3.19 -5.87
C SER A 19 -6.95 -1.69 -5.70
N MET A 20 -6.01 -1.12 -4.95
CA MET A 20 -5.88 0.30 -4.66
C MET A 20 -4.40 0.70 -4.74
N GLY A 21 -4.11 1.69 -5.58
CA GLY A 21 -2.78 2.30 -5.68
C GLY A 21 -2.63 3.45 -4.70
N LEU A 22 -1.48 3.54 -4.06
CA LEU A 22 -1.04 4.63 -3.21
C LEU A 22 0.24 5.22 -3.81
N GLN A 23 0.17 6.47 -4.25
CA GLN A 23 1.29 7.18 -4.86
C GLN A 23 1.62 8.44 -4.08
N SER A 24 2.87 8.57 -3.65
CA SER A 24 3.34 9.80 -3.03
C SER A 24 3.54 10.87 -4.10
N PRO A 25 2.94 12.07 -3.98
CA PRO A 25 3.22 13.17 -4.89
C PRO A 25 4.67 13.67 -4.77
N CYS A 26 5.38 13.34 -3.69
CA CYS A 26 6.77 13.75 -3.46
C CYS A 26 7.80 12.80 -4.10
N VAL A 27 7.42 11.57 -4.45
CA VAL A 27 8.32 10.56 -5.02
C VAL A 27 7.70 9.95 -6.28
N PRO A 28 7.78 10.65 -7.44
CA PRO A 28 7.24 10.15 -8.69
C PRO A 28 7.88 8.81 -9.08
N GLY A 29 7.07 7.87 -9.56
CA GLY A 29 7.53 6.53 -9.97
C GLY A 29 7.57 5.49 -8.85
N PHE A 30 7.35 5.89 -7.59
CA PHE A 30 7.12 4.97 -6.48
C PHE A 30 5.61 4.81 -6.24
N GLU A 31 5.14 3.56 -6.25
CA GLU A 31 3.73 3.22 -6.00
C GLU A 31 3.63 1.99 -5.11
N LEU A 32 2.77 2.06 -4.10
CA LEU A 32 2.35 0.95 -3.28
C LEU A 32 0.96 0.52 -3.73
N VAL A 33 0.77 -0.73 -4.14
CA VAL A 33 -0.53 -1.26 -4.55
C VAL A 33 -1.00 -2.28 -3.54
N VAL A 34 -2.06 -1.94 -2.82
CA VAL A 34 -2.78 -2.89 -1.98
C VAL A 34 -3.69 -3.69 -2.92
N VAL A 35 -3.55 -5.01 -2.91
CA VAL A 35 -4.42 -5.94 -3.65
C VAL A 35 -5.21 -6.77 -2.66
N TRP A 36 -6.44 -7.13 -3.00
CA TRP A 36 -7.25 -7.98 -2.16
C TRP A 36 -8.05 -9.01 -2.93
N THR A 37 -8.30 -10.13 -2.27
CA THR A 37 -9.26 -11.13 -2.71
C THR A 37 -10.24 -11.38 -1.57
N VAL A 38 -11.46 -11.75 -1.92
CA VAL A 38 -12.51 -12.04 -0.96
C VAL A 38 -12.86 -13.50 -1.08
N HIS A 39 -12.59 -14.26 -0.02
CA HIS A 39 -12.93 -15.66 0.08
C HIS A 39 -14.15 -15.81 0.98
N ILE A 40 -15.00 -16.79 0.68
CA ILE A 40 -16.09 -17.20 1.56
C ILE A 40 -15.72 -18.58 2.07
N ASP A 41 -15.60 -18.72 3.38
CA ASP A 41 -15.28 -20.02 3.97
C ASP A 41 -16.50 -20.96 3.96
N GLU A 42 -16.29 -22.22 4.36
CA GLU A 42 -17.34 -23.24 4.40
C GLU A 42 -18.52 -22.86 5.32
N GLY A 43 -18.31 -21.97 6.29
CA GLY A 43 -19.33 -21.44 7.18
C GLY A 43 -20.06 -20.21 6.64
N GLY A 44 -19.74 -19.76 5.42
CA GLY A 44 -20.33 -18.57 4.81
C GLY A 44 -19.72 -17.25 5.31
N LYS A 45 -18.63 -17.29 6.07
CA LYS A 45 -17.95 -16.08 6.54
C LYS A 45 -17.09 -15.50 5.42
N VAL A 46 -17.21 -14.20 5.23
CA VAL A 46 -16.37 -13.42 4.32
C VAL A 46 -15.00 -13.17 4.94
N VAL A 47 -13.95 -13.64 4.29
CA VAL A 47 -12.56 -13.49 4.70
C VAL A 47 -11.81 -12.72 3.62
N PRO A 48 -11.50 -11.44 3.85
CA PRO A 48 -10.67 -10.69 2.93
C PRO A 48 -9.19 -11.04 3.14
N GLU A 49 -8.49 -11.35 2.07
CA GLU A 49 -7.04 -11.51 2.05
C GLU A 49 -6.42 -10.32 1.34
N LEU A 50 -5.55 -9.60 2.03
CA LEU A 50 -4.87 -8.42 1.49
C LEU A 50 -3.38 -8.72 1.35
N ASP A 51 -2.79 -8.22 0.27
CA ASP A 51 -1.34 -8.19 0.08
C ASP A 51 -0.89 -6.86 -0.52
N LEU A 52 0.43 -6.66 -0.59
CA LEU A 52 1.04 -5.43 -1.07
C LEU A 52 2.00 -5.74 -2.23
N LEU A 53 1.88 -4.97 -3.31
CA LEU A 53 2.83 -4.92 -4.40
C LEU A 53 3.53 -3.57 -4.39
N THR A 54 4.87 -3.58 -4.39
CA THR A 54 5.67 -2.37 -4.44
C THR A 54 6.18 -2.18 -5.86
N LYS A 55 5.75 -1.12 -6.54
CA LYS A 55 6.23 -0.74 -7.87
C LYS A 55 7.25 0.39 -7.73
N ILE A 56 8.46 0.15 -8.22
CA ILE A 56 9.52 1.16 -8.30
C ILE A 56 10.23 1.07 -9.65
N PRO A 57 10.96 2.12 -10.07
CA PRO A 57 11.79 2.05 -11.25
C PRO A 57 12.88 0.99 -11.10
N GLU A 58 13.18 0.25 -12.17
CA GLU A 58 14.20 -0.81 -12.16
C GLU A 58 15.58 -0.30 -11.70
N GLN A 59 15.93 0.93 -12.07
CA GLN A 59 17.20 1.55 -11.65
C GLN A 59 17.26 1.81 -10.14
N ALA A 60 16.12 2.02 -9.48
CA ALA A 60 16.08 2.14 -8.02
C ALA A 60 16.16 0.76 -7.36
N LEU A 61 15.60 -0.27 -7.99
CA LEU A 61 15.65 -1.65 -7.49
C LEU A 61 17.08 -2.19 -7.46
N THR A 62 17.92 -1.88 -8.44
CA THR A 62 19.33 -2.29 -8.45
C THR A 62 20.15 -1.67 -7.31
N LEU A 63 19.64 -0.60 -6.68
CA LEU A 63 20.25 0.09 -5.56
C LEU A 63 19.69 -0.37 -4.19
N ASP A 64 18.67 -1.24 -4.17
CA ASP A 64 18.04 -1.75 -2.95
C ASP A 64 18.86 -2.85 -2.28
N GLN A 65 20.01 -2.46 -1.71
CA GLN A 65 20.93 -3.39 -1.04
C GLN A 65 20.35 -4.07 0.20
N ARG A 66 19.21 -3.59 0.72
CA ARG A 66 18.57 -4.11 1.93
C ARG A 66 17.31 -4.92 1.63
N GLU A 67 17.01 -5.13 0.34
CA GLU A 67 15.84 -5.86 -0.13
C GLU A 67 14.53 -5.32 0.47
N VAL A 68 14.45 -3.99 0.68
CA VAL A 68 13.28 -3.33 1.24
C VAL A 68 12.04 -3.63 0.40
N VAL A 69 12.19 -3.61 -0.92
CA VAL A 69 11.08 -3.86 -1.87
C VAL A 69 10.56 -5.29 -1.73
N ALA A 70 11.46 -6.28 -1.68
CA ALA A 70 11.10 -7.69 -1.54
C ALA A 70 10.48 -8.02 -0.18
N ARG A 71 10.89 -7.30 0.88
CA ARG A 71 10.38 -7.48 2.24
C ARG A 71 9.06 -6.76 2.51
N ALA A 72 8.75 -5.72 1.74
CA ALA A 72 7.56 -4.89 1.95
C ALA A 72 6.24 -5.69 2.07
N PRO A 73 5.95 -6.70 1.23
CA PRO A 73 4.71 -7.49 1.35
C PRO A 73 4.61 -8.22 2.69
N HIS A 74 5.71 -8.81 3.15
CA HIS A 74 5.74 -9.49 4.45
C HIS A 74 5.57 -8.51 5.63
N CYS A 75 6.21 -7.34 5.55
CA CYS A 75 6.05 -6.28 6.55
C CYS A 75 4.59 -5.80 6.61
N PHE A 76 3.93 -5.64 5.45
CA PHE A 76 2.53 -5.25 5.39
C PHE A 76 1.60 -6.30 6.01
N ARG A 77 1.80 -7.59 5.71
CA ARG A 77 1.03 -8.66 6.37
C ARG A 77 1.23 -8.69 7.88
N THR A 78 2.43 -8.39 8.35
CA THR A 78 2.68 -8.21 9.79
C THR A 78 1.89 -7.04 10.36
N LEU A 79 1.84 -5.89 9.67
CA LEU A 79 1.03 -4.75 10.09
C LEU A 79 -0.47 -5.07 10.13
N LEU A 80 -0.99 -5.82 9.15
CA LEU A 80 -2.38 -6.27 9.14
C LEU A 80 -2.71 -7.12 10.38
N LEU A 81 -1.81 -8.02 10.78
CA LEU A 81 -2.00 -8.86 11.97
C LEU A 81 -1.93 -8.07 13.27
N LEU A 82 -1.07 -7.05 13.33
CA LEU A 82 -0.85 -6.27 14.55
C LEU A 82 -1.88 -5.16 14.76
N LEU A 83 -2.28 -4.48 13.68
CA LEU A 83 -3.11 -3.26 13.75
C LEU A 83 -4.53 -3.48 13.23
N GLY A 84 -4.78 -4.56 12.50
CA GLY A 84 -6.00 -4.73 11.71
C GLY A 84 -5.96 -3.94 10.40
N ILE A 85 -6.96 -4.18 9.54
CA ILE A 85 -6.98 -3.70 8.15
C ILE A 85 -7.00 -2.17 8.07
N GLU A 86 -7.93 -1.52 8.77
CA GLU A 86 -8.13 -0.07 8.68
C GLU A 86 -6.87 0.71 9.08
N ALA A 87 -6.31 0.40 10.25
CA ALA A 87 -5.14 1.09 10.77
C ALA A 87 -3.86 0.79 9.96
N ALA A 88 -3.72 -0.41 9.41
CA ALA A 88 -2.60 -0.75 8.53
C ALA A 88 -2.65 0.05 7.21
N ILE A 89 -3.82 0.14 6.58
CA ILE A 89 -4.02 0.94 5.35
C ILE A 89 -3.80 2.42 5.64
N ASP A 90 -4.37 2.96 6.72
CA ASP A 90 -4.16 4.36 7.11
C ASP A 90 -2.69 4.67 7.33
N SER A 91 -1.93 3.75 7.93
CA SER A 91 -0.47 3.88 8.10
C SER A 91 0.28 3.97 6.77
N LEU A 92 -0.12 3.20 5.74
CA LEU A 92 0.45 3.30 4.39
C LEU A 92 0.10 4.63 3.71
N ILE A 93 -1.16 5.09 3.85
CA ILE A 93 -1.59 6.39 3.31
C ILE A 93 -0.76 7.50 3.96
N GLN A 94 -0.60 7.48 5.28
CA GLN A 94 0.24 8.45 5.98
C GLN A 94 1.70 8.40 5.52
N LEU A 95 2.26 7.20 5.28
CA LEU A 95 3.60 7.04 4.74
C LEU A 95 3.75 7.74 3.37
N CYS A 96 2.79 7.57 2.46
CA CYS A 96 2.80 8.23 1.16
C CYS A 96 2.52 9.74 1.25
N ALA A 97 1.80 10.17 2.29
CA ALA A 97 1.47 11.57 2.54
C ALA A 97 2.60 12.39 3.16
N ARG A 98 3.56 11.75 3.84
CA ARG A 98 4.70 12.45 4.44
C ARG A 98 5.50 13.14 3.33
N LYS A 99 5.65 14.46 3.46
CA LYS A 99 6.68 15.20 2.73
C LYS A 99 8.04 14.75 3.27
N ASN A 100 9.01 14.51 2.40
CA ASN A 100 10.40 14.33 2.80
C ASN A 100 10.96 15.66 3.32
N GLU A 101 10.59 16.06 4.53
CA GLU A 101 11.39 16.97 5.34
C GLU A 101 12.23 16.09 6.23
N ASP A 102 13.45 15.74 5.77
CA ASP A 102 14.59 15.31 6.61
C ASP A 102 15.74 14.83 5.71
N HIS A 103 16.30 15.72 4.87
CA HIS A 103 17.68 15.62 4.37
C HIS A 103 18.17 17.01 3.97
N LEU A 104 18.28 17.91 4.96
CA LEU A 104 19.09 19.13 4.90
C LEU A 104 19.26 19.65 6.34
N SER A 105 20.19 19.04 7.08
CA SER A 105 20.89 19.60 8.24
C SER A 105 22.10 18.74 8.56
#